data_AF-A0A1Z2SLH3-F1
#
_entry.id   AF-A0A1Z2SLH3-F1
#
_cell.length_a   1.000
_cell.length_b   1.000
_cell.length_c   1.000
_cell.angle_alpha   90.00
_cell.angle_beta   90.00
_cell.angle_gamma   90.00
#
_symmetry.space_group_name_H-M   'P 1'
#
loop_
_entity.id
_entity.type
_entity.pdbx_description
1 polymer ?
#
loop_
_entity_poly.entity_id
_entity_poly.type
_entity_poly.pdbx_seq_one_letter_code
_entity_poly.pdbx_strand_id
1 'polypeptide(L)'
;MSKEGSVAPKERINIKYVPATGDQQAEIELPLKTLVVGDFKGHTEETPVEDRQSVSVDKNNFESVMRESNLSISATVKNKLGDDPDAELPVELSFKSLQDFAPDSVAAQVPELNKLIELREALVALKGPLGNIPAFRERLQALIASEESREKLLAELDIVGGSEEKEPQE
;
A
#
# COMPACT_ATOMS: atom_id res chain seq x y z
N MET A 1 -6.66 -3.31 14.07
CA MET A 1 -7.05 -3.46 15.49
C MET A 1 -8.15 -2.45 15.81
N SER A 2 -9.39 -2.92 15.87
CA SER A 2 -10.56 -2.13 16.27
C SER A 2 -10.39 -1.68 17.71
N LYS A 3 -10.33 -0.36 17.94
CA LYS A 3 -10.30 0.19 19.29
C LYS A 3 -11.69 0.02 19.90
N GLU A 4 -11.81 -0.98 20.76
CA GLU A 4 -13.01 -1.19 21.57
C GLU A 4 -13.17 -0.01 22.53
N GLY A 5 -14.35 0.61 22.55
CA GLY A 5 -14.58 1.84 23.29
C GLY A 5 -14.38 1.64 24.80
N SER A 6 -13.35 2.29 25.36
CA SER A 6 -13.10 2.25 26.79
C SER A 6 -13.93 3.33 27.50
N VAL A 7 -14.91 2.91 28.30
CA VAL A 7 -15.60 3.79 29.26
C VAL A 7 -14.69 4.00 30.47
N ALA A 8 -14.65 5.21 31.04
CA ALA A 8 -13.92 5.51 32.26
C ALA A 8 -14.27 4.47 33.35
N PRO A 9 -13.29 3.80 33.98
CA PRO A 9 -13.57 2.76 34.97
C PRO A 9 -14.36 3.34 36.14
N LYS A 10 -15.63 2.96 36.28
CA LYS A 10 -16.39 3.23 37.52
C LYS A 10 -15.78 2.38 38.63
N GLU A 11 -15.69 2.91 39.85
CA GLU A 11 -15.17 2.23 41.06
C GLU A 11 -15.97 0.96 41.41
N ARG A 12 -15.78 -0.11 40.64
CA ARG A 12 -16.22 -1.48 40.92
C ARG A 12 -15.12 -2.42 40.46
N ILE A 13 -14.65 -3.24 41.39
CA ILE A 13 -13.65 -4.27 41.17
C ILE A 13 -14.18 -5.34 40.21
N ASN A 14 -13.70 -5.33 38.97
CA ASN A 14 -13.94 -6.41 38.02
C ASN A 14 -12.90 -7.52 38.26
N ILE A 15 -13.21 -8.49 39.11
CA ILE A 15 -12.34 -9.65 39.35
C ILE A 15 -12.40 -10.53 38.09
N LYS A 16 -11.32 -10.51 37.30
CA LYS A 16 -11.09 -11.48 36.22
C LYS A 16 -10.17 -12.57 36.74
N TYR A 17 -10.61 -13.83 36.74
CA TYR A 17 -9.73 -14.97 36.99
C TYR A 17 -8.75 -15.08 35.82
N VAL A 18 -7.51 -14.66 36.06
CA VAL A 18 -6.38 -14.96 35.18
C VAL A 18 -5.67 -16.16 35.81
N PRO A 19 -5.71 -17.36 35.20
CA PRO A 19 -4.97 -18.49 35.75
C PRO A 19 -3.48 -18.12 35.85
N ALA A 20 -2.86 -18.39 36.99
CA ALA A 20 -1.49 -17.97 37.30
C ALA A 20 -0.40 -18.64 36.43
N THR A 21 -0.76 -19.37 35.38
CA THR A 21 0.16 -20.20 34.58
C THR A 21 -0.08 -20.06 33.06
N GLY A 22 -0.34 -18.83 32.58
CA GLY A 22 -0.78 -18.61 31.20
C GLY A 22 0.32 -18.29 30.18
N ASP A 23 1.45 -17.70 30.59
CA ASP A 23 2.56 -17.24 29.73
C ASP A 23 3.82 -16.82 30.52
N GLN A 24 4.11 -17.43 31.68
CA GLN A 24 5.28 -17.02 32.46
C GLN A 24 6.57 -17.27 31.66
N GLN A 25 7.25 -16.19 31.28
CA GLN A 25 8.62 -16.24 30.77
C GLN A 25 9.47 -16.88 31.85
N ALA A 26 10.19 -17.94 31.48
CA ALA A 26 11.21 -18.51 32.35
C ALA A 26 12.13 -17.37 32.82
N GLU A 27 12.48 -17.36 34.11
CA GLU A 27 13.65 -16.61 34.58
C GLU A 27 14.87 -17.28 33.93
N ILE A 28 15.22 -16.81 32.75
CA ILE A 28 16.47 -17.14 32.10
C ILE A 28 17.50 -16.17 32.68
N GLU A 29 18.76 -16.59 32.74
CA GLU A 29 19.89 -15.66 32.92
C GLU A 29 19.96 -14.68 31.73
N LEU A 30 21.13 -14.20 31.32
CA LEU A 30 21.22 -13.34 30.14
C LEU A 30 20.56 -14.02 28.92
N PRO A 31 19.55 -13.40 28.28
CA PRO A 31 18.88 -14.00 27.14
C PRO A 31 19.88 -14.20 26.00
N LEU A 32 19.74 -15.31 25.27
CA LEU A 32 20.56 -15.57 24.09
C LEU A 32 20.30 -14.48 23.04
N LYS A 33 21.14 -13.45 23.03
CA LYS A 33 21.06 -12.33 22.11
C LYS A 33 21.84 -12.66 20.85
N THR A 34 21.13 -12.85 19.75
CA THR A 34 21.73 -13.05 18.43
C THR A 34 21.86 -11.72 17.70
N LEU A 35 23.01 -11.50 17.05
CA LEU A 35 23.24 -10.35 16.18
C LEU A 35 23.14 -10.82 14.72
N VAL A 36 22.09 -10.37 14.04
CA VAL A 36 21.84 -10.68 12.62
C VAL A 36 22.53 -9.60 11.78
N VAL A 37 23.43 -10.01 10.88
CA VAL A 37 24.20 -9.11 10.00
C VAL A 37 23.85 -9.39 8.55
N GLY A 38 23.67 -8.34 7.77
CA GLY A 38 23.37 -8.41 6.35
C GLY A 38 23.15 -7.03 5.75
N ASP A 39 22.92 -6.99 4.44
CA ASP A 39 22.36 -5.80 3.77
C ASP A 39 20.84 -5.79 3.96
N PHE A 40 20.33 -4.71 4.56
CA PHE A 40 18.92 -4.54 4.87
C PHE A 40 18.30 -3.29 4.23
N LYS A 41 19.07 -2.47 3.50
CA LYS A 41 18.58 -1.20 2.93
C LYS A 41 18.71 -1.10 1.41
N GLY A 42 19.52 -1.95 0.77
CA GLY A 42 19.69 -1.91 -0.69
C GLY A 42 20.57 -0.76 -1.18
N HIS A 43 21.27 -0.07 -0.28
CA HIS A 43 22.30 0.91 -0.60
C HIS A 43 23.47 0.80 0.38
N THR A 44 24.64 1.27 -0.04
CA THR A 44 25.80 1.41 0.84
C THR A 44 25.61 2.63 1.73
N GLU A 45 25.88 2.48 3.01
CA GLU A 45 25.91 3.59 3.97
C GLU A 45 27.35 4.12 4.08
N GLU A 46 27.53 5.44 4.03
CA GLU A 46 28.85 6.10 4.09
C GLU A 46 29.48 6.05 5.49
N THR A 47 28.65 5.89 6.54
CA THR A 47 29.15 5.86 7.92
C THR A 47 30.06 4.65 8.16
N PRO A 48 31.23 4.80 8.82
CA PRO A 48 32.08 3.67 9.19
C PRO A 48 31.34 2.66 10.07
N VAL A 49 31.74 1.39 10.01
CA VAL A 49 31.06 0.31 10.75
C VAL A 49 31.15 0.53 12.27
N GLU A 50 32.24 1.10 12.78
CA GLU A 50 32.39 1.41 14.20
C GLU A 50 31.38 2.44 14.75
N ASP A 51 30.87 3.33 13.89
CA ASP A 51 29.94 4.40 14.27
C ASP A 51 28.47 3.97 14.10
N ARG A 52 28.21 2.83 13.43
CA ARG A 52 26.86 2.33 13.18
C ARG A 52 26.27 1.69 14.43
N GLN A 53 25.02 2.05 14.75
CA GLN A 53 24.31 1.50 15.90
C GLN A 53 23.50 0.26 15.54
N SER A 54 23.54 -0.76 16.40
CA SER A 54 22.64 -1.91 16.31
C SER A 54 21.27 -1.58 16.91
N VAL A 55 20.20 -1.93 16.20
CA VAL A 55 18.83 -1.78 16.69
C VAL A 55 18.32 -3.12 17.22
N SER A 56 17.62 -3.10 18.37
CA SER A 56 16.99 -4.30 18.94
C SER A 56 15.59 -4.48 18.36
N VAL A 57 15.28 -5.68 17.89
CA VAL A 57 14.00 -5.99 17.24
C VAL A 57 13.28 -7.10 17.99
N ASP A 58 12.01 -6.86 18.30
CA ASP A 58 11.07 -7.82 18.86
C ASP A 58 9.72 -7.76 18.12
N LYS A 59 8.75 -8.59 18.54
CA LYS A 59 7.43 -8.67 17.89
C LYS A 59 6.59 -7.39 18.02
N ASN A 60 6.87 -6.56 19.02
CA ASN A 60 6.09 -5.36 19.31
C ASN A 60 6.66 -4.12 18.61
N ASN A 61 7.97 -4.09 18.35
CA ASN A 61 8.65 -2.93 17.77
C ASN A 61 9.05 -3.08 16.30
N PHE A 62 8.88 -4.27 15.69
CA PHE A 62 9.28 -4.55 14.31
C PHE A 62 8.78 -3.51 13.29
N GLU A 63 7.48 -3.17 13.34
CA GLU A 63 6.87 -2.17 12.45
C GLU A 63 7.49 -0.78 12.62
N SER A 64 7.82 -0.38 13.85
CA SER A 64 8.46 0.92 14.11
C SER A 64 9.88 0.95 13.57
N VAL A 65 10.66 -0.12 13.80
CA VAL A 65 12.03 -0.25 13.28
C VAL A 65 12.03 -0.25 11.75
N MET A 66 11.09 -0.96 11.13
CA MET A 66 10.94 -0.98 9.67
C MET A 66 10.61 0.42 9.13
N ARG A 67 9.69 1.14 9.74
CA ARG A 67 9.35 2.51 9.36
C ARG A 67 10.53 3.47 9.48
N GLU A 68 11.29 3.38 10.56
CA GLU A 68 12.46 4.25 10.82
C GLU A 68 13.68 3.88 9.97
N SER A 69 13.72 2.65 9.43
CA SER A 69 14.79 2.22 8.53
C SER A 69 14.81 2.98 7.20
N ASN A 70 13.67 3.59 6.82
CA ASN A 70 13.46 4.28 5.54
C ASN A 70 13.91 3.43 4.34
N LEU A 71 13.50 2.15 4.32
CA LEU A 71 13.80 1.25 3.22
C LEU A 71 13.18 1.80 1.92
N SER A 72 14.05 2.22 1.00
CA SER A 72 13.69 2.68 -0.33
C SER A 72 14.30 1.77 -1.39
N ILE A 73 13.52 1.48 -2.43
CA ILE A 73 13.99 0.71 -3.58
C ILE A 73 13.72 1.54 -4.83
N SER A 74 14.80 1.98 -5.47
CA SER A 74 14.77 2.63 -6.78
C SER A 74 15.32 1.67 -7.82
N ALA A 75 14.50 1.28 -8.78
CA ALA A 75 14.90 0.34 -9.81
C ALA A 75 14.22 0.67 -11.15
N THR A 76 14.83 0.25 -12.24
CA THR A 76 14.20 0.28 -13.57
C THR A 76 13.75 -1.13 -13.93
N VAL A 77 12.46 -1.28 -14.21
CA VAL A 77 11.84 -2.57 -14.54
C VAL A 77 11.28 -2.53 -15.95
N LYS A 78 10.96 -3.71 -16.52
CA LYS A 78 10.37 -3.77 -17.86
C LYS A 78 8.94 -3.25 -17.82
N ASN A 79 8.59 -2.37 -18.75
CA ASN A 79 7.23 -1.90 -18.93
C ASN A 79 6.41 -2.98 -19.67
N LYS A 80 5.20 -3.24 -19.15
CA LYS A 80 4.22 -4.18 -19.72
C LYS A 80 2.82 -3.58 -19.83
N LEU A 81 2.73 -2.26 -19.70
CA LEU A 81 1.47 -1.51 -19.81
C LEU A 81 1.15 -1.11 -21.26
N GLY A 82 2.18 -1.01 -22.11
CA GLY A 82 2.05 -0.74 -23.54
C GLY A 82 2.51 -1.91 -24.41
N ASP A 83 2.40 -1.71 -25.72
CA ASP A 83 2.73 -2.72 -26.74
C ASP A 83 4.23 -2.79 -27.07
N ASP A 84 5.03 -1.83 -26.58
CA ASP A 84 6.48 -1.80 -26.81
C ASP A 84 7.21 -2.83 -25.91
N PRO A 85 7.87 -3.85 -26.49
CA PRO A 85 8.57 -4.87 -25.73
C PRO A 85 9.84 -4.39 -25.03
N ASP A 86 10.46 -3.30 -25.52
CA ASP A 86 11.74 -2.75 -25.04
C ASP A 86 11.56 -1.55 -24.10
N ALA A 87 10.31 -1.12 -23.88
CA ALA A 87 10.01 -0.06 -22.94
C ALA A 87 10.39 -0.43 -21.49
N GLU A 88 10.97 0.54 -20.79
CA GLU A 88 11.33 0.44 -19.38
C GLU A 88 10.47 1.40 -18.54
N LEU A 89 10.31 1.07 -17.26
CA LEU A 89 9.55 1.85 -16.29
C LEU A 89 10.41 2.01 -15.02
N PRO A 90 10.84 3.23 -14.67
CA PRO A 90 11.46 3.50 -13.39
C PRO A 90 10.41 3.42 -12.28
N VAL A 91 10.76 2.77 -11.17
CA VAL A 91 9.93 2.68 -9.97
C VAL A 91 10.71 3.16 -8.75
N GLU A 92 10.03 3.89 -7.89
CA GLU A 92 10.53 4.33 -6.59
C GLU A 92 9.56 3.86 -5.52
N LEU A 93 10.03 2.96 -4.65
CA LEU A 93 9.21 2.33 -3.62
C LEU A 93 9.72 2.73 -2.24
N SER A 94 8.80 3.00 -1.32
CA SER A 94 9.06 3.29 0.09
C SER A 94 8.29 2.31 0.97
N PHE A 95 9.01 1.60 1.83
CA PHE A 95 8.43 0.60 2.73
C PHE A 95 8.44 1.11 4.17
N LYS A 96 7.27 1.15 4.80
CA LYS A 96 7.07 1.60 6.19
C LYS A 96 6.53 0.49 7.08
N SER A 97 5.89 -0.51 6.49
CA SER A 97 5.24 -1.62 7.17
C SER A 97 5.39 -2.91 6.37
N LEU A 98 5.13 -4.05 7.01
CA LEU A 98 5.17 -5.34 6.31
C LEU A 98 4.12 -5.43 5.20
N GLN A 99 3.00 -4.69 5.32
CA GLN A 99 1.96 -4.64 4.29
C GLN A 99 2.43 -3.94 3.01
N ASP A 100 3.49 -3.14 3.07
CA ASP A 100 3.99 -2.43 1.88
C ASP A 100 4.65 -3.37 0.86
N PHE A 101 4.97 -4.61 1.23
CA PHE A 101 5.38 -5.65 0.30
C PHE A 101 4.21 -6.29 -0.46
N ALA A 102 2.96 -6.02 -0.05
CA ALA A 102 1.79 -6.52 -0.76
C ALA A 102 1.65 -5.79 -2.12
N PRO A 103 1.16 -6.48 -3.16
CA PRO A 103 1.02 -5.88 -4.49
C PRO A 103 0.08 -4.66 -4.50
N ASP A 104 -0.91 -4.63 -3.61
CA ASP A 104 -1.85 -3.51 -3.50
C ASP A 104 -1.11 -2.22 -3.09
N SER A 105 -0.25 -2.29 -2.07
CA SER A 105 0.55 -1.15 -1.62
C SER A 105 1.63 -0.76 -2.64
N VAL A 106 2.27 -1.74 -3.28
CA VAL A 106 3.27 -1.49 -4.33
C VAL A 106 2.63 -0.78 -5.52
N ALA A 107 1.48 -1.27 -6.00
CA ALA A 107 0.77 -0.69 -7.13
C ALA A 107 0.19 0.69 -6.81
N ALA A 108 -0.19 0.96 -5.56
CA ALA A 108 -0.60 2.30 -5.12
C ALA A 108 0.56 3.31 -5.12
N GLN A 109 1.81 2.87 -4.97
CA GLN A 109 2.99 3.73 -5.01
C GLN A 109 3.46 4.05 -6.44
N VAL A 110 3.11 3.21 -7.41
CA VAL A 110 3.46 3.41 -8.83
C VAL A 110 2.32 4.14 -9.54
N PRO A 111 2.50 5.41 -9.97
CA PRO A 111 1.41 6.24 -10.50
C PRO A 111 0.63 5.61 -11.65
N GLU A 112 1.33 4.92 -12.56
CA GLU A 112 0.75 4.26 -13.73
C GLU A 112 -0.15 3.09 -13.33
N LEU A 113 0.23 2.34 -12.29
CA LEU A 113 -0.57 1.22 -11.77
C LEU A 113 -1.74 1.73 -10.91
N ASN A 114 -1.56 2.83 -10.18
CA ASN A 114 -2.63 3.43 -9.39
C ASN A 114 -3.81 3.87 -10.28
N LYS A 115 -3.53 4.45 -11.46
CA LYS A 115 -4.57 4.76 -12.46
C LYS A 115 -5.37 3.52 -12.90
N LEU A 116 -4.71 2.36 -13.03
CA LEU A 116 -5.38 1.10 -13.38
C LEU A 116 -6.24 0.56 -12.22
N ILE A 117 -5.81 0.76 -10.97
CA ILE A 117 -6.61 0.43 -9.79
C ILE A 117 -7.86 1.30 -9.75
N GLU A 118 -7.73 2.61 -9.91
CA GLU A 118 -8.86 3.54 -9.94
C GLU A 118 -9.85 3.19 -11.06
N LEU A 119 -9.35 2.86 -12.26
CA LEU A 119 -10.17 2.39 -13.36
C LEU A 119 -10.91 1.10 -12.99
N ARG A 120 -10.23 0.14 -12.36
CA ARG A 120 -10.86 -1.11 -11.90
C ARG A 120 -11.95 -0.83 -10.87
N GLU A 121 -11.72 0.07 -9.92
CA GLU A 121 -12.72 0.46 -8.92
C GLU A 121 -13.95 1.09 -9.57
N ALA A 122 -13.76 1.99 -10.53
CA ALA A 122 -14.85 2.58 -11.31
C ALA A 122 -15.66 1.53 -12.08
N LEU A 123 -14.99 0.56 -12.71
CA LEU A 123 -15.65 -0.54 -13.42
C LEU A 123 -16.41 -1.49 -12.46
N VAL A 124 -15.86 -1.76 -11.28
CA VAL A 124 -16.53 -2.56 -10.26
C VAL A 124 -17.76 -1.84 -9.71
N ALA A 125 -17.65 -0.53 -9.45
CA ALA A 125 -18.78 0.30 -9.05
C ALA A 125 -19.88 0.33 -10.12
N LEU A 126 -19.51 0.39 -11.39
CA LEU A 126 -20.45 0.35 -12.52
C LEU A 126 -21.15 -1.01 -12.65
N LYS A 127 -20.46 -2.12 -12.35
CA LYS A 127 -21.00 -3.48 -12.48
C LYS A 127 -22.25 -3.71 -11.63
N GLY A 128 -22.33 -3.12 -10.43
CA GLY A 128 -23.48 -3.28 -9.52
C GLY A 128 -24.80 -2.75 -10.09
N PRO A 129 -24.91 -1.45 -10.39
CA PRO A 129 -26.10 -0.85 -10.98
C PRO A 129 -26.50 -1.45 -12.34
N LEU A 130 -25.52 -1.84 -13.16
CA LEU A 130 -25.75 -2.38 -14.50
C LEU A 130 -26.46 -3.75 -14.48
N GLY A 131 -26.25 -4.54 -13.43
CA GLY A 131 -26.97 -5.80 -13.20
C GLY A 131 -28.38 -5.61 -12.63
N ASN A 132 -28.55 -4.65 -11.72
CA ASN A 132 -29.75 -4.53 -10.89
C ASN A 132 -30.80 -3.55 -11.42
N ILE A 133 -30.42 -2.58 -12.26
CA ILE A 133 -31.31 -1.51 -12.74
C ILE A 133 -31.46 -1.59 -14.27
N PRO A 134 -32.54 -2.20 -14.80
CA PRO A 134 -32.78 -2.29 -16.24
C PRO A 134 -32.82 -0.92 -16.94
N ALA A 135 -33.42 0.09 -16.28
CA ALA A 135 -33.49 1.45 -16.81
C ALA A 135 -32.11 2.11 -17.00
N PHE A 136 -31.14 1.79 -16.15
CA PHE A 136 -29.77 2.29 -16.29
C PHE A 136 -29.10 1.71 -17.55
N ARG A 137 -29.30 0.42 -17.82
CA ARG A 137 -28.79 -0.25 -19.02
C ARG A 137 -29.37 0.36 -20.30
N GLU A 138 -30.68 0.57 -20.36
CA GLU A 138 -31.35 1.16 -21.52
C GLU A 138 -30.84 2.58 -21.81
N ARG A 139 -30.68 3.39 -20.77
CA ARG A 139 -30.14 4.76 -20.91
C ARG A 139 -28.68 4.77 -21.35
N LEU A 140 -27.86 3.86 -20.82
CA LEU A 140 -26.45 3.74 -21.20
C LEU A 140 -26.32 3.27 -22.67
N GLN A 141 -27.16 2.34 -23.11
CA GLN A 141 -27.24 1.93 -24.52
C GLN A 141 -27.67 3.07 -25.45
N ALA A 142 -28.67 3.88 -25.02
CA ALA A 142 -29.11 5.04 -25.78
C ALA A 142 -28.02 6.12 -25.92
N LEU A 143 -27.23 6.34 -24.85
CA LEU A 143 -26.10 7.28 -24.85
C LEU A 143 -24.95 6.80 -25.76
N ILE A 144 -24.63 5.50 -25.74
CA ILE A 144 -23.58 4.92 -26.59
C ILE A 144 -23.97 4.90 -28.07
N ALA A 145 -25.26 4.74 -28.38
CA ALA A 145 -25.76 4.70 -29.75
C ALA A 145 -25.69 6.06 -30.47
N SER A 146 -25.54 7.17 -29.74
CA SER A 146 -25.40 8.52 -30.28
C SER A 146 -23.92 8.93 -30.33
N GLU A 147 -23.37 9.10 -31.52
CA GLU A 147 -21.96 9.52 -31.72
C GLU A 147 -21.66 10.84 -31.01
N GLU A 148 -22.56 11.83 -31.07
CA GLU A 148 -22.38 13.14 -30.40
C GLU A 148 -22.32 13.01 -28.87
N SER A 149 -23.14 12.13 -28.30
CA SER A 149 -23.16 11.90 -26.85
C SER A 149 -21.94 11.10 -26.39
N ARG A 150 -21.47 10.17 -27.22
CA ARG A 150 -20.25 9.40 -26.98
C ARG A 150 -19.01 10.30 -26.96
N GLU A 151 -18.86 11.20 -27.92
CA GLU A 151 -17.72 12.13 -27.95
C GLU A 151 -17.70 13.07 -26.74
N LYS A 152 -18.86 13.60 -26.33
CA LYS A 152 -18.98 14.43 -25.11
C LYS A 152 -18.58 13.66 -23.85
N LEU A 153 -19.00 12.40 -23.74
CA LEU A 153 -18.64 11.53 -22.61
C LEU A 153 -17.14 11.18 -22.62
N LEU A 154 -16.55 10.94 -23.79
CA LEU A 154 -15.10 10.69 -23.90
C LEU A 154 -14.29 11.93 -23.50
N ALA A 155 -14.73 13.12 -23.93
CA ALA A 155 -14.08 14.36 -23.52
C ALA A 155 -14.15 14.59 -21.99
N GLU A 156 -15.28 14.28 -21.35
CA GLU A 156 -15.38 14.35 -19.89
C GLU A 156 -14.51 13.29 -19.19
N LEU A 157 -14.38 12.09 -19.77
CA LEU A 157 -13.54 11.02 -19.22
C LEU A 157 -12.04 11.33 -19.34
N ASP A 158 -11.59 11.96 -20.42
CA ASP A 158 -10.20 12.41 -20.57
C ASP A 158 -9.86 13.52 -19.55
N ILE A 159 -10.81 14.40 -19.24
CA ILE A 159 -10.65 15.45 -18.22
C ILE A 159 -10.53 14.83 -16.81
N VAL A 160 -11.19 13.69 -16.55
CA VAL A 160 -11.16 13.01 -15.25
C VAL A 160 -9.97 12.04 -15.11
N GLY A 161 -9.49 11.45 -16.21
CA GLY A 161 -8.33 10.54 -16.23
C GLY A 161 -6.97 11.23 -16.46
N GLY A 162 -6.98 12.49 -16.92
CA GLY A 162 -5.80 13.26 -17.28
C GLY A 162 -5.20 14.08 -16.13
N SER A 163 -4.51 13.44 -15.20
CA SER A 163 -3.47 14.11 -14.42
C SER A 163 -2.16 14.16 -15.24
N GLU A 164 -1.86 15.37 -15.72
CA GLU A 164 -0.59 15.89 -16.29
C GLU A 164 0.19 15.00 -17.28
N GLU A 165 -0.16 15.08 -18.57
CA GLU A 165 0.89 15.13 -19.60
C GLU A 165 1.39 16.59 -19.65
N LYS A 166 2.42 16.92 -18.86
CA LYS A 166 3.25 18.08 -19.18
C LYS A 166 4.15 17.68 -20.34
N GLU A 167 3.86 18.23 -21.52
CA GLU A 167 4.81 18.28 -22.63
C GLU A 167 6.18 18.78 -22.11
N PRO A 168 7.31 18.17 -22.52
CA PRO A 168 8.61 18.79 -22.35
C PRO A 168 8.62 20.03 -23.27
N GLN A 169 8.50 21.22 -22.69
CA GLN A 169 8.91 22.45 -23.37
C GLN A 169 10.43 22.42 -23.52
N GLU A 170 10.87 22.73 -24.75
CA GLU A 170 12.27 22.90 -25.19
C GLU A 170 13.17 23.70 -24.23
#